data_AF-A0A7J8HFW2-F1
#
_entry.id   AF-A0A7J8HFW2-F1
#
_cell.length_a   1.000
_cell.length_b   1.000
_cell.length_c   1.000
_cell.angle_alpha   90.00
_cell.angle_beta   90.00
_cell.angle_gamma   90.00
#
_symmetry.space_group_name_H-M   'P 1'
#
loop_
_entity.id
_entity.type
_entity.pdbx_description
1 polymer ?
#
loop_
_entity_poly.entity_id
_entity_poly.type
_entity_poly.pdbx_seq_one_letter_code
_entity_poly.pdbx_strand_id
1 'polypeptide(L)'
;MGSQTKRVLLTPLMHSSRPFRVSNHSRSSRRGVMASSLKELLSKTLDALLITSGLVTLVLEEDGTVVDTEEFFQTLGDNTHFMILEKGQKWTPATNYVTAHQQPKKSGIARVTFDLYKLSPKDVIGCLNVKATMYEMYSVSYDFRCIGLKALLRSLLRFLSHAAQVTGHFLIYMGKHMLQVLGDTEEQTSPGLRSRQKFTVR
;
A
#
# COMPACT_ATOMS: atom_id res chain seq x y z
N MET A 1 -37.67 -16.66 0.10
CA MET A 1 -37.26 -18.08 0.03
C MET A 1 -35.84 -18.20 0.54
N GLY A 2 -35.68 -18.22 1.86
CA GLY A 2 -34.38 -18.29 2.52
C GLY A 2 -34.05 -19.74 2.86
N SER A 3 -32.92 -20.25 2.39
CA SER A 3 -32.38 -21.54 2.81
C SER A 3 -31.25 -21.28 3.81
N GLN A 4 -31.57 -21.32 5.09
CA GLN A 4 -30.56 -21.41 6.16
C GLN A 4 -30.41 -22.89 6.54
N THR A 5 -29.37 -23.53 6.03
CA THR A 5 -28.97 -24.88 6.45
C THR A 5 -28.31 -24.79 7.83
N LYS A 6 -29.13 -24.80 8.88
CA LYS A 6 -28.67 -24.98 10.25
C LYS A 6 -28.26 -26.44 10.44
N ARG A 7 -26.97 -26.75 10.27
CA ARG A 7 -26.40 -28.04 10.68
C ARG A 7 -26.41 -28.11 12.21
N VAL A 8 -27.38 -28.84 12.76
CA VAL A 8 -27.39 -29.23 14.17
C VAL A 8 -26.52 -30.48 14.29
N LEU A 9 -25.25 -30.30 14.61
CA LEU A 9 -24.33 -31.40 14.93
C LEU A 9 -24.48 -31.70 16.43
N LEU A 10 -25.37 -32.64 16.74
CA LEU A 10 -25.32 -33.36 18.01
C LEU A 10 -24.04 -34.19 17.99
N THR A 11 -23.02 -33.74 18.71
CA THR A 11 -21.77 -34.48 18.94
C THR A 11 -21.53 -34.55 20.45
N PRO A 12 -20.95 -35.66 20.94
CA PRO A 12 -21.06 -36.14 22.31
C PRO A 12 -20.33 -35.24 23.31
N LEU A 13 -20.51 -35.52 24.60
CA LEU A 13 -19.99 -34.85 25.80
C LEU A 13 -18.43 -34.84 25.91
N MET A 14 -17.73 -34.66 24.78
CA MET A 14 -16.28 -34.64 24.64
C MET A 14 -15.95 -33.34 23.91
N HIS A 15 -15.23 -32.46 24.60
CA HIS A 15 -14.88 -31.10 24.18
C HIS A 15 -14.46 -31.06 22.70
N SER A 16 -15.25 -30.37 21.87
CA SER A 16 -14.95 -30.21 20.45
C SER A 16 -13.61 -29.49 20.28
N SER A 17 -12.80 -29.89 19.30
CA SER A 17 -11.53 -29.21 19.00
C SER A 17 -11.80 -27.74 18.65
N ARG A 18 -11.21 -26.82 19.42
CA ARG A 18 -11.37 -25.36 19.28
C ARG A 18 -10.14 -24.78 18.58
N PRO A 19 -10.29 -23.74 17.74
CA PRO A 19 -9.17 -23.07 17.11
C PRO A 19 -8.46 -22.15 18.10
N PHE A 20 -7.14 -22.25 18.18
CA PHE A 20 -6.28 -21.37 18.97
C PHE A 20 -5.16 -20.80 18.12
N ARG A 21 -4.62 -19.67 18.54
CA ARG A 21 -3.46 -19.04 17.91
C ARG A 21 -2.27 -19.20 18.84
N VAL A 22 -1.13 -19.63 18.31
CA VAL A 22 0.10 -19.72 19.10
C VAL A 22 1.23 -18.99 18.40
N SER A 23 2.08 -18.32 19.18
CA SER A 23 3.25 -17.61 18.71
C SER A 23 4.53 -18.04 19.43
N ASN A 24 5.66 -17.85 18.76
CA ASN A 24 6.96 -17.96 19.41
C ASN A 24 7.25 -16.73 20.28
N HIS A 25 8.28 -16.83 21.13
CA HIS A 25 8.75 -15.74 21.98
C HIS A 25 9.01 -14.41 21.23
N SER A 26 9.57 -14.48 20.02
CA SER A 26 9.84 -13.30 19.19
C SER A 26 8.64 -12.81 18.37
N ARG A 27 7.48 -13.47 18.50
CA ARG A 27 6.22 -13.20 17.77
C ARG A 27 6.36 -13.15 16.25
N SER A 28 7.46 -13.67 15.72
CA SER A 28 7.78 -13.72 14.30
C SER A 28 7.03 -14.85 13.59
N SER A 29 6.73 -15.92 14.32
CA SER A 29 5.99 -17.07 13.81
C SER A 29 4.66 -17.19 14.54
N ARG A 30 3.56 -17.18 13.78
CA ARG A 30 2.19 -17.35 14.28
C ARG A 30 1.56 -18.56 13.60
N ARG A 31 1.00 -19.47 14.39
CA ARG A 31 0.38 -20.71 13.90
C ARG A 31 -1.01 -20.87 14.50
N GLY A 32 -1.97 -21.27 13.67
CA GLY A 32 -3.29 -21.70 14.11
C GLY A 32 -3.24 -23.18 14.46
N VAL A 33 -3.68 -23.54 15.66
CA VAL A 33 -3.72 -24.93 16.14
C VAL A 33 -5.12 -25.23 16.62
N MET A 34 -5.71 -26.32 16.12
CA MET A 34 -6.96 -26.83 16.69
C MET A 34 -6.65 -27.82 17.80
N ALA A 35 -7.19 -27.60 18.99
CA ALA A 35 -6.99 -28.48 20.13
C ALA A 35 -8.26 -28.60 20.98
N SER A 36 -8.48 -29.76 21.58
CA SER A 36 -9.54 -30.00 22.56
C SER A 36 -9.03 -29.91 24.00
N SER A 37 -7.74 -30.18 24.21
CA SER A 37 -7.05 -30.15 25.51
C SER A 37 -5.73 -29.39 25.47
N LEU A 38 -5.25 -28.97 26.63
CA LEU A 38 -3.96 -28.29 26.80
C LEU A 38 -2.80 -29.17 26.33
N LYS A 39 -2.84 -30.48 26.65
CA LYS A 39 -1.82 -31.44 26.22
C LYS A 39 -1.76 -31.58 24.69
N GLU A 40 -2.92 -31.61 24.04
CA GLU A 40 -3.01 -31.66 22.57
C GLU A 40 -2.54 -30.35 21.92
N LEU A 41 -2.84 -29.21 22.54
CA LEU A 41 -2.33 -27.91 22.10
C LEU A 41 -0.80 -27.89 22.17
N LEU A 42 -0.22 -28.31 23.29
CA LEU A 42 1.23 -28.36 23.48
C LEU A 42 1.91 -29.26 22.43
N SER A 43 1.43 -30.49 22.24
CA SER A 43 2.04 -31.41 21.27
C SER A 43 1.98 -30.85 19.85
N LYS A 44 0.78 -30.37 19.42
CA LYS A 44 0.60 -29.81 18.08
C LYS A 44 1.40 -28.53 17.88
N THR A 45 1.62 -27.77 18.93
CA THR A 45 2.37 -26.52 18.80
C THR A 45 3.88 -26.76 18.77
N LEU A 46 4.39 -27.73 19.53
CA LEU A 46 5.78 -28.17 19.41
C LEU A 46 6.07 -28.63 17.98
N ASP A 47 5.17 -29.44 17.41
CA ASP A 47 5.25 -29.87 16.01
C ASP A 47 5.15 -28.70 15.03
N ALA A 48 4.23 -27.76 15.27
CA ALA A 48 4.02 -26.62 14.40
C ALA A 48 5.22 -25.64 14.41
N LEU A 49 5.77 -25.33 15.58
CA LEU A 49 6.88 -24.39 15.74
C LEU A 49 8.25 -25.04 15.60
N LEU A 50 8.33 -26.37 15.33
CA LEU A 50 9.56 -27.14 15.19
C LEU A 50 10.49 -27.00 16.41
N ILE A 51 9.90 -26.90 17.61
CA ILE A 51 10.65 -26.72 18.85
C ILE A 51 11.16 -28.09 19.32
N THR A 52 12.48 -28.27 19.37
CA THR A 52 13.13 -29.52 19.81
C THR A 52 13.26 -29.62 21.33
N SER A 53 13.02 -28.53 22.06
CA SER A 53 13.05 -28.51 23.53
C SER A 53 11.74 -29.04 24.12
N GLY A 54 11.83 -30.11 24.92
CA GLY A 54 10.68 -30.68 25.64
C GLY A 54 10.21 -29.87 26.86
N LEU A 55 10.94 -28.83 27.25
CA LEU A 55 10.59 -27.94 28.36
C LEU A 55 10.13 -26.59 27.81
N VAL A 56 8.82 -26.47 27.62
CA VAL A 56 8.16 -25.25 27.18
C VAL A 56 7.10 -24.82 28.20
N THR A 57 6.95 -23.52 28.36
CA THR A 57 5.90 -22.90 29.16
C THR A 57 4.93 -22.22 28.22
N LEU A 58 3.64 -22.56 28.35
CA LEU A 58 2.58 -21.90 27.61
C LEU A 58 2.07 -20.71 28.42
N VAL A 59 2.10 -19.53 27.82
CA VAL A 59 1.57 -18.31 28.43
C VAL A 59 0.53 -17.67 27.53
N LEU A 60 -0.37 -16.90 28.11
CA LEU A 60 -1.24 -16.02 27.34
C LEU A 60 -0.41 -14.88 26.74
N GLU A 61 -0.69 -14.54 25.49
CA GLU A 61 -0.02 -13.43 24.81
C GLU A 61 -0.32 -12.09 25.48
N GLU A 62 -1.57 -11.90 25.94
CA GLU A 62 -2.09 -10.61 26.39
C GLU A 62 -1.50 -10.12 27.71
N ASP A 63 -1.39 -11.00 28.69
CA ASP A 63 -1.04 -10.67 30.08
C ASP A 63 0.16 -11.48 30.61
N GLY A 64 0.61 -12.49 29.86
CA GLY A 64 1.70 -13.38 30.27
C GLY A 64 1.30 -14.38 31.35
N THR A 65 0.00 -14.58 31.59
CA THR A 65 -0.48 -15.58 32.54
C THR A 65 -0.09 -16.97 32.07
N VAL A 66 0.51 -17.75 32.97
CA VAL A 66 0.93 -19.12 32.69
C VAL A 66 -0.28 -20.04 32.68
N VAL A 67 -0.42 -20.83 31.61
CA VAL A 67 -1.52 -21.78 31.41
C VAL A 67 -0.99 -23.19 31.69
N ASP A 68 -1.05 -23.59 32.96
CA ASP A 68 -0.58 -24.91 33.41
C ASP A 68 -1.73 -25.89 33.70
N THR A 69 -2.94 -25.39 33.90
CA THR A 69 -4.11 -26.18 34.29
C THR A 69 -5.10 -26.34 33.13
N GLU A 70 -5.65 -27.54 32.98
CA GLU A 70 -6.65 -27.83 31.95
C GLU A 70 -7.94 -27.05 32.20
N GLU A 71 -8.31 -26.85 33.47
CA GLU A 71 -9.51 -26.10 33.86
C GLU A 71 -9.42 -24.64 33.41
N PHE A 72 -8.24 -24.01 33.54
CA PHE A 72 -8.00 -22.66 33.03
C PHE A 72 -8.04 -22.64 31.50
N PHE A 73 -7.50 -23.65 30.83
CA PHE A 73 -7.60 -23.75 29.38
C PHE A 73 -9.05 -23.86 28.86
N GLN A 74 -9.92 -24.54 29.60
CA GLN A 74 -11.33 -24.68 29.23
C GLN A 74 -12.14 -23.39 29.42
N THR A 75 -11.79 -22.53 30.38
CA THR A 75 -12.46 -21.23 30.57
C THR A 75 -12.09 -20.21 29.49
N LEU A 76 -10.95 -20.39 28.81
CA LEU A 76 -10.52 -19.53 27.72
C LEU A 76 -11.42 -19.70 26.49
N GLY A 77 -11.71 -18.57 25.84
CA GLY A 77 -12.55 -18.52 24.65
C GLY A 77 -11.87 -19.08 23.40
N ASP A 78 -12.67 -19.29 22.35
CA ASP A 78 -12.15 -19.64 21.03
C ASP A 78 -11.22 -18.54 20.49
N ASN A 79 -10.21 -18.94 19.73
CA ASN A 79 -9.19 -18.05 19.14
C ASN A 79 -8.31 -17.31 20.16
N THR A 80 -8.24 -17.78 21.41
CA THR A 80 -7.28 -17.27 22.39
C THR A 80 -5.86 -17.39 21.85
N HIS A 81 -5.06 -16.35 22.10
CA HIS A 81 -3.68 -16.25 21.63
C HIS A 81 -2.71 -16.61 22.73
N PHE A 82 -1.97 -17.70 22.51
CA PHE A 82 -0.90 -18.16 23.38
C PHE A 82 0.47 -17.80 22.82
N MET A 83 1.46 -17.71 23.70
CA MET A 83 2.86 -17.65 23.37
C MET A 83 3.59 -18.82 24.05
N ILE A 84 4.51 -19.43 23.32
CA ILE A 84 5.38 -20.47 23.86
C ILE A 84 6.72 -19.87 24.22
N LEU A 85 7.16 -20.19 25.44
CA LEU A 85 8.45 -19.82 26.00
C LEU A 85 9.29 -21.06 26.25
N GLU A 86 10.53 -21.06 25.80
CA GLU A 86 11.52 -22.08 26.12
C GLU A 86 12.22 -21.77 27.45
N LYS A 87 12.99 -22.73 27.98
CA LYS A 87 13.76 -22.57 29.22
C LYS A 87 14.62 -21.29 29.20
N GLY A 88 14.31 -20.36 30.11
CA GLY A 88 15.04 -19.10 30.28
C GLY A 88 14.46 -17.90 29.52
N GLN A 89 13.44 -18.11 28.69
CA GLN A 89 12.71 -17.03 28.04
C GLN A 89 11.63 -16.47 28.98
N LYS A 90 11.44 -15.16 28.98
CA LYS A 90 10.39 -14.49 29.75
C LYS A 90 9.33 -13.94 28.80
N TRP A 91 8.08 -13.93 29.26
CA TRP A 91 7.04 -13.18 28.57
C TRP A 91 7.43 -11.69 28.52
N THR A 92 7.23 -11.07 27.37
CA THR A 92 7.41 -9.63 27.17
C THR A 92 6.07 -9.03 26.76
N PRO A 93 5.73 -7.80 27.17
CA PRO A 93 4.48 -7.13 26.79
C PRO A 93 4.54 -6.52 25.39
N ALA A 94 3.41 -6.55 24.68
CA ALA A 94 3.30 -6.22 23.25
C ALA A 94 3.79 -4.82 22.84
N THR A 95 3.97 -3.95 23.83
CA THR A 95 4.35 -2.55 23.68
C THR A 95 5.77 -2.35 23.13
N ASN A 96 6.68 -3.32 23.27
CA ASN A 96 8.11 -3.13 22.95
C ASN A 96 8.56 -3.66 21.58
N TYR A 97 7.67 -4.27 20.80
CA TYR A 97 7.99 -4.69 19.44
C TYR A 97 6.93 -4.11 18.53
N VAL A 98 7.39 -3.10 17.77
CA VAL A 98 6.71 -2.54 16.61
C VAL A 98 6.15 -3.71 15.81
N THR A 99 4.83 -3.83 15.85
CA THR A 99 4.07 -4.83 15.14
C THR A 99 4.48 -4.84 13.67
N ALA A 100 5.05 -5.96 13.21
CA ALA A 100 5.15 -6.31 11.79
C ALA A 100 3.76 -6.44 11.12
N HIS A 101 2.68 -6.32 11.90
CA HIS A 101 1.38 -5.89 11.40
C HIS A 101 1.23 -4.39 11.65
N GLN A 102 1.75 -3.60 10.72
CA GLN A 102 1.19 -2.27 10.47
C GLN A 102 -0.26 -2.48 10.02
N GLN A 103 -1.20 -2.60 10.97
CA GLN A 103 -2.43 -1.86 10.79
C GLN A 103 -1.98 -0.41 10.65
N PRO A 104 -2.19 0.24 9.51
CA PRO A 104 -1.69 1.59 9.30
C PRO A 104 -2.19 2.43 10.47
N LYS A 105 -1.24 2.92 11.27
CA LYS A 105 -1.46 3.89 12.35
C LYS A 105 -2.51 4.86 11.81
N LYS A 106 -3.69 4.93 12.45
CA LYS A 106 -4.79 5.82 12.08
C LYS A 106 -4.32 7.26 12.22
N SER A 107 -3.60 7.71 11.22
CA SER A 107 -3.37 9.11 10.95
C SER A 107 -4.74 9.67 10.62
N GLY A 108 -5.23 10.61 11.43
CA GLY A 108 -6.51 11.31 11.24
C GLY A 108 -6.51 12.20 10.01
N ILE A 109 -5.98 11.71 8.89
CA ILE A 109 -5.72 12.44 7.66
C ILE A 109 -6.60 11.82 6.58
N ALA A 110 -7.30 12.70 5.88
CA ALA A 110 -8.10 12.47 4.70
C ALA A 110 -7.64 11.25 3.88
N ARG A 111 -8.47 10.21 3.79
CA ARG A 111 -8.24 9.08 2.88
C ARG A 111 -8.92 9.36 1.55
N VAL A 112 -8.13 9.68 0.53
CA VAL A 112 -8.62 9.85 -0.85
C VAL A 112 -8.31 8.58 -1.64
N THR A 113 -9.35 7.94 -2.20
CA THR A 113 -9.24 6.76 -3.06
C THR A 113 -9.64 7.10 -4.49
N PHE A 114 -8.97 6.45 -5.44
CA PHE A 114 -9.17 6.63 -6.88
C PHE A 114 -9.38 5.26 -7.51
N ASP A 115 -10.63 4.91 -7.82
CA ASP A 115 -10.98 3.60 -8.33
C ASP A 115 -11.34 3.72 -9.81
N LEU A 116 -10.47 3.19 -10.69
CA LEU A 116 -10.73 3.12 -12.13
C LEU A 116 -11.39 1.78 -12.45
N TYR A 117 -12.62 1.82 -12.96
CA TYR A 117 -13.39 0.62 -13.27
C TYR A 117 -14.02 0.71 -14.66
N LYS A 118 -14.28 -0.45 -15.27
CA LYS A 118 -14.78 -0.53 -16.64
C LYS A 118 -16.21 -1.05 -16.63
N LEU A 119 -17.17 -0.27 -17.14
CA LEU A 119 -18.59 -0.67 -17.20
C LEU A 119 -18.86 -1.71 -18.30
N SER A 120 -18.11 -1.63 -19.41
CA SER A 120 -18.22 -2.58 -20.52
C SER A 120 -16.84 -2.91 -21.07
N PRO A 121 -16.54 -4.17 -21.40
CA PRO A 121 -15.26 -4.56 -21.99
C PRO A 121 -14.98 -3.86 -23.33
N LYS A 122 -16.03 -3.35 -24.02
CA LYS A 122 -15.92 -2.63 -25.30
C LYS A 122 -15.59 -1.13 -25.17
N ASP A 123 -15.69 -0.55 -23.97
CA ASP A 123 -15.35 0.86 -23.78
C ASP A 123 -13.83 1.04 -23.70
N VAL A 124 -13.25 1.91 -24.52
CA VAL A 124 -11.79 2.13 -24.48
C VAL A 124 -11.32 2.90 -23.25
N ILE A 125 -12.23 3.55 -22.51
CA ILE A 125 -11.91 4.36 -21.31
C ILE A 125 -12.95 4.04 -20.22
N GLY A 126 -12.52 3.38 -19.13
CA GLY A 126 -13.36 3.05 -17.96
C GLY A 126 -13.63 4.28 -17.07
N CYS A 127 -14.67 4.24 -16.24
CA CYS A 127 -15.06 5.31 -15.30
C CYS A 127 -14.08 5.43 -14.11
N LEU A 128 -13.88 6.65 -13.61
CA LEU A 128 -13.04 6.92 -12.45
C LEU A 128 -13.92 7.38 -11.27
N ASN A 129 -13.95 6.60 -10.19
CA ASN A 129 -14.50 7.03 -8.92
C ASN A 129 -13.40 7.70 -8.09
N VAL A 130 -13.71 8.88 -7.54
CA VAL A 130 -12.85 9.55 -6.55
C VAL A 130 -13.61 9.64 -5.24
N LYS A 131 -13.10 9.01 -4.19
CA LYS A 131 -13.73 9.00 -2.87
C LYS A 131 -12.80 9.57 -1.81
N ALA A 132 -13.15 10.72 -1.26
CA ALA A 132 -12.47 11.36 -0.17
C ALA A 132 -13.18 11.05 1.15
N THR A 133 -12.46 10.52 2.14
CA THR A 133 -12.96 10.18 3.47
C THR A 133 -12.20 11.00 4.51
N MET A 134 -12.89 11.94 5.16
CA MET A 134 -12.35 12.77 6.24
C MET A 134 -12.76 12.18 7.60
N TYR A 135 -11.81 12.08 8.53
CA TYR A 135 -12.03 11.64 9.92
C TYR A 135 -12.77 10.28 10.06
N GLU A 136 -12.67 9.40 9.08
CA GLU A 136 -13.40 8.12 8.99
C GLU A 136 -14.95 8.21 9.07
N MET A 137 -15.56 9.38 9.34
CA MET A 137 -17.01 9.58 9.47
C MET A 137 -17.65 10.28 8.27
N TYR A 138 -16.90 11.11 7.52
CA TYR A 138 -17.45 11.88 6.41
C TYR A 138 -16.81 11.42 5.10
N SER A 139 -17.58 10.74 4.25
CA SER A 139 -17.11 10.30 2.93
C SER A 139 -17.88 10.98 1.82
N VAL A 140 -17.16 11.58 0.88
CA VAL A 140 -17.70 12.13 -0.37
C VAL A 140 -17.10 11.33 -1.51
N SER A 141 -17.95 10.73 -2.34
CA SER A 141 -17.57 10.00 -3.54
C SER A 141 -18.16 10.66 -4.78
N TYR A 142 -17.34 10.80 -5.82
CA TYR A 142 -17.75 11.37 -7.10
C TYR A 142 -17.32 10.46 -8.26
N ASP A 143 -18.26 10.13 -9.13
CA ASP A 143 -18.04 9.31 -10.32
C ASP A 143 -17.83 10.18 -11.56
N PHE A 144 -16.58 10.24 -12.03
CA PHE A 144 -16.27 10.81 -13.33
C PHE A 144 -16.62 9.79 -14.42
N ARG A 145 -17.81 9.94 -15.01
CA ARG A 145 -18.24 9.17 -16.18
C ARG A 145 -17.40 9.58 -17.39
N CYS A 146 -16.72 8.62 -18.02
CA CYS A 146 -15.67 8.87 -19.01
C CYS A 146 -16.10 9.39 -20.39
N ILE A 147 -17.37 9.75 -20.54
CA ILE A 147 -17.84 10.62 -21.62
C ILE A 147 -17.21 12.02 -21.48
N GLY A 148 -17.06 12.53 -20.25
CA GLY A 148 -16.46 13.85 -19.99
C GLY A 148 -14.93 13.86 -20.06
N LEU A 149 -14.26 12.85 -19.51
CA LEU A 149 -12.80 12.79 -19.46
C LEU A 149 -12.17 12.72 -20.85
N LYS A 150 -12.78 11.99 -21.79
CA LYS A 150 -12.31 11.92 -23.19
C LYS A 150 -12.39 13.28 -23.89
N ALA A 151 -13.47 14.04 -23.66
CA ALA A 151 -13.64 15.37 -24.21
C ALA A 151 -12.63 16.36 -23.61
N LEU A 152 -12.42 16.30 -22.29
CA LEU A 152 -11.43 17.11 -21.59
C LEU A 152 -10.00 16.78 -22.03
N LEU A 153 -9.65 15.49 -22.15
CA LEU A 153 -8.33 15.07 -22.61
C LEU A 153 -8.06 15.55 -24.04
N ARG A 154 -9.05 15.43 -24.93
CA ARG A 154 -8.94 15.94 -26.31
C ARG A 154 -8.82 17.46 -26.34
N SER A 155 -9.53 18.17 -25.47
CA SER A 155 -9.43 19.63 -25.33
C SER A 155 -8.04 20.05 -24.81
N LEU A 156 -7.54 19.38 -23.77
CA LEU A 156 -6.22 19.62 -23.19
C LEU A 156 -5.10 19.35 -24.19
N LEU A 157 -5.21 18.27 -24.98
CA LEU A 157 -4.22 17.94 -26.01
C LEU A 157 -4.16 19.03 -27.09
N ARG A 158 -5.31 19.59 -27.48
CA ARG A 158 -5.38 20.73 -28.41
C ARG A 158 -4.75 21.98 -27.81
N PHE A 159 -5.05 22.27 -26.54
CA PHE A 159 -4.46 23.41 -25.84
C PHE A 159 -2.93 23.30 -25.75
N LEU A 160 -2.41 22.14 -25.32
CA LEU A 160 -0.97 21.85 -25.27
C LEU A 160 -0.32 21.98 -26.65
N SER A 161 -0.98 21.49 -27.70
CA SER A 161 -0.50 21.63 -29.07
C SER A 161 -0.39 23.10 -29.48
N HIS A 162 -1.41 23.91 -29.19
CA HIS A 162 -1.36 25.35 -29.46
C HIS A 162 -0.28 26.07 -28.63
N ALA A 163 -0.17 25.77 -27.34
CA ALA A 163 0.88 26.33 -26.48
C ALA A 163 2.28 25.97 -26.98
N ALA A 164 2.49 24.73 -27.42
CA ALA A 164 3.75 24.28 -28.00
C ALA A 164 4.05 24.99 -29.34
N GLN A 165 3.05 25.18 -30.19
CA GLN A 165 3.19 25.93 -31.45
C GLN A 165 3.57 27.39 -31.18
N VAL A 166 2.87 28.07 -30.26
CA VAL A 166 3.18 29.46 -29.88
C VAL A 166 4.58 29.57 -29.28
N THR A 167 4.94 28.65 -28.39
CA THR A 167 6.28 28.59 -27.78
C THR A 167 7.36 28.38 -28.85
N GLY A 168 7.12 27.49 -29.82
CA GLY A 168 8.04 27.26 -30.94
C GLY A 168 8.22 28.49 -31.83
N HIS A 169 7.14 29.17 -32.18
CA HIS A 169 7.21 30.42 -32.95
C HIS A 169 7.97 31.51 -32.18
N PHE A 170 7.73 31.63 -30.88
CA PHE A 170 8.45 32.57 -30.03
C PHE A 170 9.95 32.26 -29.98
N LEU A 171 10.34 30.99 -29.78
CA LEU A 171 11.75 30.58 -29.79
C LEU A 171 12.45 30.88 -31.11
N ILE A 172 11.81 30.58 -32.24
CA ILE A 172 12.38 30.85 -33.57
C ILE A 172 12.50 32.37 -33.82
N TYR A 173 11.48 33.13 -33.44
CA TYR A 173 11.48 34.60 -33.60
C TYR A 173 12.55 35.26 -32.74
N MET A 174 12.62 34.89 -31.45
CA MET A 174 13.65 35.37 -30.54
C MET A 174 15.05 34.95 -30.98
N GLY A 175 15.22 33.71 -31.46
CA GLY A 175 16.49 33.23 -32.00
C GLY A 175 16.95 34.03 -33.23
N LYS A 176 16.03 34.35 -34.15
CA LYS A 176 16.33 35.24 -35.29
C LYS A 176 16.72 36.64 -34.85
N HIS A 177 16.01 37.21 -33.88
CA HIS A 177 16.33 38.54 -33.36
C HIS A 177 17.71 38.58 -32.70
N MET A 178 18.06 37.57 -31.89
CA MET A 178 19.38 37.49 -31.28
C MET A 178 20.49 37.28 -32.31
N LEU A 179 20.26 36.48 -33.35
CA LEU A 179 21.24 36.27 -34.41
C LEU A 179 21.48 37.53 -35.24
N GLN A 180 20.43 38.33 -35.51
CA GLN A 180 20.57 39.61 -36.20
C GLN A 180 21.38 40.61 -35.37
N VAL A 181 21.07 40.73 -34.07
CA VAL A 181 21.85 41.58 -33.13
C VAL A 181 23.32 41.14 -33.05
N LEU A 182 23.59 39.83 -33.07
CA LEU A 182 24.96 39.31 -33.03
C LEU A 182 25.72 39.55 -34.34
N GLY A 183 25.05 39.39 -35.50
CA GLY A 183 25.61 39.72 -36.81
C GLY A 183 25.94 41.21 -36.96
N ASP A 184 25.08 42.08 -36.44
CA ASP A 184 25.31 43.53 -36.42
C ASP A 184 26.45 43.92 -35.44
N THR A 185 26.73 43.07 -34.44
CA THR A 185 27.86 43.26 -33.51
C THR A 185 29.20 42.83 -34.14
N GLU A 186 29.23 41.77 -34.95
CA GLU A 186 30.44 41.35 -35.66
C GLU A 186 30.90 42.36 -36.74
N GLU A 187 29.97 43.03 -37.44
CA GLU A 187 30.33 44.07 -38.44
C GLU A 187 31.03 45.31 -37.84
N GLN A 188 30.85 45.60 -36.54
CA GLN A 188 31.59 46.69 -35.87
C GLN A 188 32.98 46.27 -35.35
N THR A 189 33.30 44.97 -35.31
CA THR A 189 34.56 44.46 -34.73
C THR A 189 35.65 44.13 -35.77
N SER A 190 35.57 44.69 -36.99
CA SER A 190 36.66 44.58 -37.97
C SER A 190 36.86 45.85 -38.81
N PRO A 191 37.67 46.81 -38.34
CA PRO A 191 38.31 47.77 -39.22
C PRO A 191 39.69 47.22 -39.59
N GLY A 192 39.82 46.51 -40.72
CA GLY A 192 41.15 46.09 -41.15
C GLY A 192 41.22 45.24 -42.40
N LEU A 193 41.54 45.92 -43.50
CA LEU A 193 42.21 45.40 -44.68
C LEU A 193 41.34 44.72 -45.76
N ARG A 194 40.78 45.54 -46.66
CA ARG A 194 40.81 45.20 -48.09
C ARG A 194 41.15 46.41 -48.94
N SER A 195 42.30 46.26 -49.59
CA SER A 195 42.99 47.24 -50.41
C SER A 195 42.17 47.69 -51.61
N ARG A 196 42.20 49.01 -51.78
CA ARG A 196 41.90 49.79 -52.97
C ARG A 196 42.70 49.28 -54.18
N GLN A 197 42.03 48.87 -55.25
CA GLN A 197 42.54 49.11 -56.60
C GLN A 197 41.39 49.24 -57.61
N LYS A 198 41.09 50.49 -57.95
CA LYS A 198 40.44 50.85 -59.22
C LYS A 198 41.55 50.86 -60.28
N PHE A 199 41.34 50.17 -61.39
CA PHE A 199 42.07 50.43 -62.63
C PHE A 199 41.06 50.62 -63.76
N THR A 200 41.03 51.83 -64.31
CA THR A 200 40.52 52.13 -65.65
C THR A 200 41.35 53.29 -66.18
N VAL A 201 42.15 53.07 -67.23
CA VAL A 201 42.58 54.13 -68.16
C VAL A 201 42.82 53.51 -69.55
N ARG A 202 42.13 54.09 -70.54
CA ARG A 202 42.30 54.13 -72.01
C ARG A 202 42.33 52.85 -72.81
#